data_AF-A0AAV1KBU2-F1
#
_entry.id   AF-A0AAV1KBU2-F1
#
_cell.length_a   1.000
_cell.length_b   1.000
_cell.length_c   1.000
_cell.angle_alpha   90.00
_cell.angle_beta   90.00
_cell.angle_gamma   90.00
#
_symmetry.space_group_name_H-M   'P 1'
#
loop_
_entity.id
_entity.type
_entity.pdbx_description
1 polymer ?
#
loop_
_entity_poly.entity_id
_entity_poly.type
_entity_poly.pdbx_seq_one_letter_code
_entity_poly.pdbx_strand_id
1 'polypeptide(L)' 'MGHKGGFEALNRTLKDIRGNDDMMGGVTVLLAGDFRQTLLIVPRGTRADEVKACIKASNLWPLVKISTLRKTCECT' A
#
# COMPACT_ATOMS: atom_id res chain seq x y z
N MET A 1 7.04 3.46 0.60
CA MET A 1 6.28 4.72 0.74
C MET A 1 5.04 4.67 -0.14
N GLY A 2 3.84 4.80 0.41
CA GLY A 2 2.62 4.85 -0.39
C GLY A 2 1.42 5.32 0.44
N HIS A 3 0.68 6.28 -0.11
CA HIS A 3 -0.46 6.92 0.53
C HIS A 3 -1.69 6.01 0.46
N LYS A 4 -2.40 5.84 1.59
CA LYS A 4 -3.67 5.09 1.67
C LYS A 4 -4.61 5.43 0.52
N GLY A 5 -4.80 6.74 0.26
CA GLY A 5 -5.70 7.22 -0.77
C GLY A 5 -5.29 6.78 -2.18
N GLY A 6 -3.99 6.70 -2.47
CA GLY A 6 -3.51 6.21 -3.77
C GLY A 6 -3.78 4.72 -3.96
N PHE A 7 -3.63 3.94 -2.90
CA PHE A 7 -3.90 2.50 -2.92
C PHE A 7 -5.40 2.18 -3.11
N GLU A 8 -6.27 2.94 -2.44
CA GLU A 8 -7.72 2.80 -2.58
C GLU A 8 -8.23 3.30 -3.93
N ALA A 9 -7.67 4.42 -4.43
CA ALA A 9 -7.96 4.92 -5.76
C ALA A 9 -7.56 3.91 -6.84
N LEU A 10 -6.37 3.31 -6.73
CA LEU A 10 -5.92 2.27 -7.65
C LEU A 10 -6.89 1.08 -7.70
N ASN A 11 -7.31 0.59 -6.54
CA ASN A 11 -8.30 -0.48 -6.46
C ASN A 11 -9.62 -0.09 -7.14
N ARG A 12 -10.14 1.11 -6.88
CA ARG A 12 -11.37 1.60 -7.51
C ARG A 12 -11.22 1.71 -9.03
N THR A 13 -10.12 2.27 -9.50
CA THR A 13 -9.83 2.42 -10.94
C THR A 13 -9.71 1.08 -11.64
N LEU A 14 -9.07 0.08 -11.03
CA LEU A 14 -8.95 -1.25 -11.64
C LEU A 14 -10.27 -2.00 -11.70
N LYS A 15 -11.15 -1.82 -10.70
CA LYS A 15 -12.52 -2.34 -10.74
C LYS A 15 -13.33 -1.71 -11.85
N ASP A 16 -13.27 -0.38 -11.96
CA ASP A 16 -14.00 0.40 -12.97
C ASP A 16 -13.57 0.03 -14.39
N ILE A 17 -12.27 -0.01 -14.66
CA ILE A 17 -11.72 -0.35 -15.98
C ILE A 17 -12.10 -1.77 -16.42
N ARG A 18 -12.18 -2.73 -15.49
CA ARG A 18 -12.45 -4.13 -15.81
C ARG A 18 -13.90 -4.55 -15.66
N GLY A 19 -14.75 -3.70 -15.09
CA GLY A 19 -16.12 -4.09 -14.73
C GLY A 19 -16.17 -5.30 -13.78
N ASN A 20 -15.13 -5.48 -12.94
CA ASN A 20 -15.05 -6.56 -11.97
C ASN A 20 -14.92 -5.98 -10.57
N ASP A 21 -15.81 -6.38 -9.66
CA ASP A 21 -15.84 -5.95 -8.26
C ASP A 21 -14.85 -6.69 -7.34
N ASP A 22 -14.12 -7.68 -7.85
CA ASP A 22 -13.05 -8.35 -7.14
C ASP A 22 -11.95 -7.37 -6.70
N MET A 23 -11.16 -7.76 -5.70
CA MET A 23 -10.03 -6.95 -5.22
C MET A 23 -9.07 -6.62 -6.38
N MET A 24 -8.70 -5.35 -6.50
CA MET A 24 -7.90 -4.82 -7.61
C MET A 24 -8.49 -5.15 -8.99
N GLY A 25 -9.81 -5.36 -9.09
CA GLY A 25 -10.55 -5.84 -10.26
C GLY A 25 -10.29 -7.30 -10.64
N GLY A 26 -9.64 -8.09 -9.78
CA GLY A 26 -9.14 -9.45 -10.08
C GLY A 26 -7.70 -9.53 -10.59
N VAL A 27 -6.88 -8.50 -10.42
CA VAL A 27 -5.46 -8.48 -10.85
C VAL A 27 -4.58 -8.80 -9.67
N THR A 28 -3.59 -9.66 -9.93
CA THR A 28 -2.55 -9.95 -8.96
C THR A 28 -1.60 -8.76 -8.87
N VAL A 29 -1.59 -8.08 -7.72
CA VAL A 29 -0.71 -6.94 -7.45
C VAL A 29 0.35 -7.37 -6.44
N LEU A 30 1.63 -7.21 -6.80
CA LEU A 30 2.75 -7.37 -5.88
C LEU A 30 3.22 -5.99 -5.40
N LEU A 31 3.10 -5.74 -4.11
CA LEU A 31 3.70 -4.57 -3.47
C LEU A 31 5.09 -4.94 -2.95
N ALA A 32 6.13 -4.35 -3.54
CA ALA A 32 7.51 -4.52 -3.10
C ALA A 32 8.05 -3.19 -2.56
N GLY A 33 8.72 -3.22 -1.42
CA GLY A 33 9.36 -2.06 -0.82
C GLY A 33 9.67 -2.26 0.65
N ASP A 34 10.51 -1.39 1.20
CA ASP A 34 10.74 -1.34 2.63
C ASP A 34 9.63 -0.52 3.30
N PHE A 35 8.70 -1.22 3.95
CA PHE A 35 7.61 -0.61 4.72
C PHE A 35 8.04 -0.17 6.13
N ARG A 36 9.32 -0.31 6.49
CA ARG A 36 9.94 0.24 7.70
C ARG A 36 10.68 1.55 7.43
N GLN A 37 10.84 1.96 6.16
CA GLN A 37 11.34 3.29 5.81
C GLN A 37 10.31 4.35 6.21
N THR A 38 10.81 5.51 6.70
CA THR A 38 10.10 6.60 7.38
C THR A 38 8.64 6.81 6.97
N LEU A 39 7.77 7.01 7.97
CA LEU A 39 6.35 7.32 7.80
C LEU A 39 6.16 8.45 6.76
N LEU A 40 5.05 8.41 6.02
CA LEU A 40 4.74 9.46 5.05
C LEU A 40 4.70 10.82 5.76
N ILE A 41 5.51 11.75 5.27
CA ILE A 41 5.50 13.12 5.75
C ILE A 41 4.16 13.74 5.32
N VAL A 42 3.31 14.05 6.29
CA VAL A 42 2.10 14.85 6.06
C VAL A 42 2.44 16.30 6.38
N PRO A 43 2.50 17.21 5.39
CA PRO A 43 2.85 18.60 5.64
C PRO A 43 1.84 19.23 6.61
N ARG A 44 2.33 19.78 7.73
CA ARG A 44 1.50 20.36 8.82
C ARG A 44 0.56 19.33 9.50
N GLY A 45 0.79 18.04 9.31
CA GLY A 45 0.02 16.97 9.94
C GLY A 45 0.56 16.61 11.32
N THR A 46 -0.31 16.02 12.14
CA THR A 46 0.09 15.39 13.40
C THR A 46 0.66 13.99 13.14
N ARG A 47 1.32 13.40 14.15
CA ARG A 47 1.72 11.97 14.08
C ARG A 47 0.55 11.03 13.80
N ALA A 48 -0.66 11.38 14.24
CA ALA A 48 -1.85 10.59 13.95
C ALA A 48 -2.22 10.65 12.45
N ASP A 49 -2.04 11.81 11.81
CA ASP A 49 -2.26 11.99 10.38
C ASP A 49 -1.25 11.20 9.55
N GLU A 50 0.02 11.15 9.98
CA GLU A 50 1.06 10.32 9.35
C GLU A 50 0.69 8.84 9.35
N VAL A 51 0.22 8.32 10.50
CA VAL A 51 -0.22 6.92 10.62
C VAL A 51 -1.46 6.66 9.75
N LYS A 52 -2.42 7.60 9.74
CA LYS A 52 -3.66 7.49 8.94
C LYS A 52 -3.41 7.55 7.43
N ALA A 53 -2.36 8.28 7.01
CA ALA A 53 -1.94 8.39 5.62
C ALA A 53 -1.21 7.14 5.10
N CYS A 54 -0.70 6.29 6.00
CA CYS A 54 0.01 5.08 5.62
C CYS A 54 -0.90 4.06 4.93
N ILE A 55 -0.39 3.36 3.90
CA ILE A 55 -1.06 2.21 3.27
C ILE A 55 -1.56 1.17 4.29
N LYS A 56 -0.84 0.98 5.40
CA LYS A 56 -1.24 0.07 6.50
C LYS A 56 -2.58 0.44 7.14
N ALA A 57 -2.99 1.70 7.07
CA ALA A 57 -4.29 2.19 7.55
C ALA A 57 -5.42 2.08 6.51
N SER A 58 -5.14 1.51 5.33
CA SER A 58 -6.16 1.26 4.31
C SER A 58 -7.07 0.10 4.72
N ASN A 59 -8.35 0.20 4.34
CA ASN A 59 -9.33 -0.86 4.57
C ASN A 59 -9.01 -2.13 3.76
N LEU A 60 -8.18 -2.00 2.73
CA LEU A 60 -7.72 -3.10 1.88
C LEU A 60 -6.52 -3.84 2.49
N TRP A 61 -5.82 -3.25 3.46
CA TRP A 61 -4.60 -3.81 4.04
C TRP A 61 -4.79 -5.19 4.70
N PRO A 62 -5.90 -5.47 5.43
CA PRO A 62 -6.15 -6.80 6.00
C PRO A 62 -6.26 -7.92 4.96
N LEU A 63 -6.56 -7.59 3.70
CA LEU A 63 -6.69 -8.56 2.60
C LEU A 63 -5.35 -8.86 1.91
N VAL A 64 -4.29 -8.11 2.23
CA VAL A 64 -2.97 -8.26 1.61
C VAL A 64 -2.17 -9.36 2.31
N LYS A 65 -1.65 -10.31 1.53
CA LYS A 65 -0.71 -11.31 2.02
C LYS A 65 0.69 -10.71 2.16
N ILE A 66 1.17 -10.60 3.39
CA ILE A 66 2.50 -10.04 3.68
C ILE A 66 3.55 -11.15 3.60
N SER A 67 4.58 -10.93 2.78
CA SER A 67 5.76 -11.80 2.71
C SER A 67 7.01 -10.99 3.07
N THR A 68 7.83 -11.48 4.00
CA THR A 68 9.03 -10.79 4.46
C THR A 68 10.26 -11.42 3.82
N LEU A 69 11.03 -10.63 3.06
CA LEU A 69 12.34 -11.05 2.55
C LEU A 69 13.36 -10.91 3.68
N ARG A 70 14.09 -12.00 3.99
CA ARG A 70 15.10 -12.04 5.07
C ARG A 70 16.54 -12.02 4.55
N LYS A 71 16.75 -12.28 3.27
CA LYS A 71 18.09 -12.29 2.66
C LYS A 71 18.35 -10.95 2.00
N THR A 72 19.40 -10.28 2.43
CA THR A 72 19.98 -9.11 1.77
C THR A 72 21.04 -9.60 0.79
N CYS A 73 20.89 -9.23 -0.47
CA CYS A 73 21.96 -9.39 -1.44
C CYS A 73 22.78 -8.09 -1.39
N GLU A 74 23.77 -8.02 -0.52
CA GLU A 74 24.80 -6.99 -0.59
C GLU A 74 25.89 -7.50 -1.53
N CYS A 75 26.01 -6.89 -2.71
CA CYS A 75 27.13 -7.15 -3.60
C CYS A 75 28.37 -6.48 -2.99
N THR A 76 29.32 -7.29 -2.51
CA THR A 76 30.66 -6.81 -2.12
C THR A 76 31.56 -6.75 -3.34
#